data_AF-A0A240EL48-F1
#
_entry.id   AF-A0A240EL48-F1
#
_cell.length_a   1.000
_cell.length_b   1.000
_cell.length_c   1.000
_cell.angle_alpha   90.00
_cell.angle_beta   90.00
_cell.angle_gamma   90.00
#
_symmetry.space_group_name_H-M   'P 1'
#
loop_
_entity.id
_entity.type
_entity.pdbx_description
1 polymer ?
#
loop_
_entity_poly.entity_id
_entity_poly.type
_entity_poly.pdbx_seq_one_letter_code
_entity_poly.pdbx_strand_id
1 'polypeptide(L)'
;MMEHYTEGQIDRLFLVYSQFVNTMTQQPIVMQLLPFPKQEEAEKETRWDYIYEQAPRDILDHLMLRYVESLVYQGVVESIACEQAARMVAMRAATDNAGQLIDDLQLVFNKARQAAITQELSEITAGAQAV
;
A
#
# COMPACT_ATOMS: atom_id res chain seq x y z
N MET A 1 -5.22 -7.45 23.32
CA MET A 1 -6.27 -7.81 22.33
C MET A 1 -6.81 -9.20 22.59
N MET A 2 -5.98 -10.25 22.54
CA MET A 2 -6.42 -11.62 22.81
C MET A 2 -6.91 -11.83 24.25
N GLU A 3 -6.19 -11.30 25.25
CA GLU A 3 -6.62 -11.34 26.66
C GLU A 3 -7.98 -10.66 26.87
N HIS A 4 -8.18 -9.46 26.32
CA HIS A 4 -9.47 -8.74 26.39
C HIS A 4 -10.63 -9.51 25.72
N TYR A 5 -10.37 -10.29 24.67
CA TYR A 5 -11.38 -11.16 24.08
C TYR A 5 -11.70 -12.34 25.02
N THR A 6 -10.68 -12.97 25.60
CA THR A 6 -10.85 -14.07 26.59
C THR A 6 -11.58 -13.60 27.85
N GLU A 7 -11.34 -12.36 28.28
CA GLU A 7 -12.01 -11.71 29.42
C GLU A 7 -13.44 -11.23 29.10
N GLY A 8 -13.91 -11.39 27.85
CA GLY A 8 -15.25 -10.97 27.43
C GLY A 8 -15.42 -9.44 27.29
N GLN A 9 -14.32 -8.69 27.25
CA GLN A 9 -14.35 -7.24 27.01
C GLN A 9 -14.48 -6.90 25.52
N ILE A 10 -14.14 -7.85 24.64
CA ILE A 10 -14.27 -7.73 23.18
C ILE A 10 -15.15 -8.88 22.68
N ASP A 11 -16.27 -8.56 22.04
CA ASP A 11 -17.17 -9.56 21.45
C ASP A 11 -16.74 -10.02 20.05
N ARG A 12 -16.09 -9.12 19.30
CA ARG A 12 -15.64 -9.37 17.91
C ARG A 12 -14.35 -8.63 17.59
N LEU A 13 -13.46 -9.31 16.87
CA LEU A 13 -12.20 -8.76 16.39
C LEU A 13 -12.15 -8.85 14.86
N PHE A 14 -11.91 -7.71 14.22
CA PHE A 14 -11.75 -7.60 12.78
C PHE A 14 -10.34 -7.10 12.45
N LEU A 15 -9.76 -7.65 11.39
CA LEU A 15 -8.53 -7.19 10.78
C LEU A 15 -8.87 -6.51 9.45
N VAL A 16 -8.49 -5.25 9.33
CA VAL A 16 -8.61 -4.49 8.08
C VAL A 16 -7.22 -4.34 7.49
N TYR A 17 -7.05 -4.81 6.27
CA TYR A 17 -5.76 -4.76 5.58
C TYR A 17 -5.96 -4.68 4.06
N SER A 18 -4.90 -4.29 3.36
CA SER A 18 -4.92 -4.25 1.89
C SER A 18 -4.40 -5.58 1.36
N GLN A 19 -5.26 -6.33 0.67
CA GLN A 19 -4.84 -7.53 -0.04
C GLN A 19 -4.10 -7.14 -1.31
N PHE A 20 -2.92 -7.72 -1.46
CA PHE A 20 -2.11 -7.57 -2.66
C PHE A 20 -2.61 -8.51 -3.76
N VAL A 21 -3.32 -7.98 -4.76
CA VAL A 21 -3.72 -8.74 -5.95
C VAL A 21 -2.63 -8.63 -7.02
N ASN A 22 -2.24 -7.42 -7.36
CA ASN A 22 -1.10 -7.13 -8.23
C ASN A 22 -0.60 -5.68 -8.01
N THR A 23 0.42 -5.27 -8.77
CA THR A 23 1.03 -3.94 -8.62
C THR A 23 0.09 -2.77 -8.91
N MET A 24 -0.98 -2.98 -9.68
CA MET A 24 -1.98 -1.95 -10.02
C MET A 24 -3.26 -2.06 -9.19
N THR A 25 -3.55 -3.22 -8.60
CA THR A 25 -4.81 -3.52 -7.92
C THR A 25 -4.52 -3.95 -6.50
N GLN A 26 -4.92 -3.11 -5.54
CA GLN A 26 -4.95 -3.43 -4.12
C GLN A 26 -6.41 -3.38 -3.66
N GLN A 27 -6.86 -4.41 -2.93
CA GLN A 27 -8.24 -4.51 -2.47
C GLN A 27 -8.31 -4.40 -0.94
N PRO A 28 -9.08 -3.47 -0.38
CA PRO A 28 -9.29 -3.43 1.07
C PRO A 28 -10.16 -4.60 1.50
N ILE A 29 -9.65 -5.40 2.43
CA ILE A 29 -10.35 -6.54 3.02
C ILE A 29 -10.64 -6.26 4.49
N VAL A 30 -11.86 -6.61 4.90
CA VAL A 30 -12.27 -6.68 6.31
C VAL A 30 -12.46 -8.15 6.66
N MET A 31 -11.49 -8.71 7.37
CA MET A 31 -11.51 -10.11 7.79
C MET A 31 -11.92 -10.20 9.26
N GLN A 32 -12.90 -11.04 9.58
CA GLN A 32 -13.24 -11.35 10.97
C GLN A 32 -12.23 -12.37 11.52
N LEU A 33 -11.44 -11.98 12.51
CA LEU A 33 -10.49 -12.87 13.19
C LEU A 33 -11.18 -13.69 14.28
N LEU A 34 -11.98 -13.02 15.14
CA LEU A 34 -12.68 -13.65 16.26
C LEU A 34 -14.10 -13.09 16.40
N PRO A 35 -15.10 -13.92 16.76
CA PRO A 35 -15.07 -15.37 16.70
C PRO A 35 -14.83 -15.84 15.26
N PHE A 36 -14.21 -17.01 15.07
CA PHE A 36 -13.97 -17.51 13.72
C PHE A 36 -15.30 -17.65 12.96
N PRO A 37 -15.38 -17.14 11.71
CA PRO A 37 -16.57 -17.33 10.90
C PRO A 37 -16.80 -18.83 10.72
N LYS A 38 -18.06 -19.27 10.81
CA LYS A 38 -18.40 -20.65 10.49
C LYS A 38 -18.05 -20.90 9.03
N GLN A 39 -17.15 -21.85 8.79
CA GLN A 39 -16.89 -22.34 7.46
C GLN A 39 -18.17 -23.02 6.96
N GLU A 40 -18.67 -22.67 5.78
CA GLU A 40 -19.71 -23.46 5.12
C GLU A 40 -19.17 -24.88 4.98
N GLU A 41 -19.93 -25.88 5.42
CA GLU A 41 -19.50 -27.27 5.52
C GLU A 41 -18.94 -27.74 4.17
N ALA A 42 -17.62 -27.72 4.03
CA ALA A 42 -16.95 -28.45 2.97
C ALA A 42 -17.32 -29.92 3.18
N GLU A 43 -17.92 -30.52 2.16
CA GLU A 43 -18.35 -31.93 2.16
C GLU A 43 -17.29 -32.78 2.83
N LYS A 44 -17.72 -33.59 3.82
CA LYS A 44 -16.92 -34.44 4.70
C LYS A 44 -15.73 -35.12 4.00
N GLU A 45 -14.61 -34.43 3.89
CA GLU A 45 -13.35 -35.04 3.49
C GLU A 45 -12.72 -35.66 4.75
N THR A 46 -12.62 -36.99 4.70
CA THR A 46 -11.80 -37.87 5.55
C THR A 46 -11.49 -37.35 6.95
N ARG A 47 -12.28 -37.77 7.93
CA ARG A 47 -11.97 -37.54 9.35
C ARG A 47 -10.74 -38.37 9.72
N TRP A 48 -9.56 -37.77 9.66
CA TRP A 48 -8.32 -38.40 10.13
C TRP A 48 -8.35 -38.53 11.64
N ASP A 49 -8.06 -39.74 12.13
CA ASP A 49 -7.93 -40.02 13.56
C ASP A 49 -6.47 -39.78 13.97
N TYR A 50 -6.21 -38.63 14.58
CA TYR A 50 -4.88 -38.26 15.06
C TYR A 50 -4.67 -38.79 16.48
N ILE A 51 -3.50 -39.38 16.74
CA ILE A 51 -3.07 -39.72 18.10
C ILE A 51 -2.38 -38.48 18.68
N TYR A 52 -2.97 -37.91 19.73
CA TYR A 52 -2.43 -36.74 20.42
C TYR A 52 -1.62 -37.16 21.65
N GLU A 53 -0.46 -36.55 21.83
CA GLU A 53 0.40 -36.80 23.01
C GLU A 53 -0.13 -36.08 24.27
N GLN A 54 -0.82 -34.95 24.09
CA GLN A 54 -1.47 -34.17 25.14
C GLN A 54 -2.99 -34.15 24.97
N ALA A 55 -3.70 -33.58 25.95
CA ALA A 55 -5.14 -33.37 25.81
C ALA A 55 -5.43 -32.48 24.58
N PRO A 56 -6.36 -32.86 23.69
CA PRO A 56 -6.63 -32.10 22.46
C PRO A 56 -7.00 -30.62 22.68
N ARG A 57 -7.57 -30.29 23.84
CA ARG A 57 -7.90 -28.91 24.22
C ARG A 57 -6.66 -28.05 24.37
N ASP A 58 -5.67 -28.54 25.11
CA ASP A 58 -4.45 -27.79 25.40
C ASP A 58 -3.68 -27.51 24.09
N ILE A 59 -3.62 -28.49 23.18
CA ILE A 59 -3.01 -28.33 21.87
C ILE A 59 -3.76 -27.29 21.05
N LEU A 60 -5.09 -27.35 21.04
CA LEU A 60 -5.94 -26.42 20.29
C LEU A 60 -5.77 -24.98 20.81
N ASP A 61 -5.73 -24.76 22.12
CA ASP A 61 -5.59 -23.43 22.71
C ASP A 61 -4.27 -22.77 22.28
N HIS A 62 -3.17 -23.52 22.30
CA HIS A 62 -1.88 -23.03 21.81
C HIS A 62 -1.88 -22.75 20.30
N LEU A 63 -2.47 -23.66 19.52
CA LEU A 63 -2.55 -23.54 18.07
C LEU A 63 -3.40 -22.33 17.65
N MET A 64 -4.51 -22.09 18.34
CA MET A 64 -5.42 -20.97 18.05
C MET A 64 -4.72 -19.62 18.21
N LEU A 65 -3.92 -19.46 19.26
CA LEU A 65 -3.14 -18.23 19.45
C LEU A 65 -2.13 -18.02 18.31
N ARG A 66 -1.35 -19.06 17.97
CA ARG A 66 -0.37 -19.01 16.87
C ARG A 66 -1.05 -18.74 15.51
N TYR A 67 -2.24 -19.28 15.30
CA TYR A 67 -3.01 -19.08 14.09
C TYR A 67 -3.46 -17.61 13.94
N VAL A 68 -4.01 -17.01 15.00
CA VAL A 68 -4.39 -15.58 14.97
C VAL A 68 -3.17 -14.69 14.73
N GLU A 69 -2.05 -14.95 15.41
CA GLU A 69 -0.80 -14.23 15.17
C GLU A 69 -0.35 -14.33 13.71
N SER A 70 -0.47 -15.52 13.10
CA SER A 70 -0.10 -15.75 11.70
C SER A 70 -0.99 -14.96 10.74
N LEU A 71 -2.31 -14.89 10.99
CA LEU A 71 -3.24 -14.09 10.18
C LEU A 71 -2.94 -12.58 10.26
N VAL A 72 -2.66 -12.08 11.47
CA VAL A 72 -2.27 -10.68 11.66
C VAL A 72 -0.96 -10.40 10.94
N TYR A 73 0.04 -11.27 11.08
CA TYR A 73 1.32 -11.14 10.40
C TYR A 73 1.16 -11.11 8.88
N GLN A 74 0.36 -12.02 8.31
CA GLN A 74 0.03 -12.03 6.89
C GLN A 74 -0.58 -10.70 6.44
N GLY A 75 -1.60 -10.19 7.15
CA GLY A 75 -2.25 -8.93 6.81
C GLY A 75 -1.30 -7.73 6.82
N VAL A 76 -0.33 -7.71 7.75
CA VAL A 76 0.71 -6.68 7.81
C VAL A 76 1.66 -6.77 6.61
N VAL A 77 2.17 -7.96 6.30
CA VAL A 77 3.09 -8.17 5.17
C VAL A 77 2.42 -7.82 3.84
N GLU A 78 1.17 -8.22 3.64
CA GLU A 78 0.40 -7.86 2.44
C GLU A 78 0.15 -6.35 2.33
N SER A 79 -0.13 -5.68 3.45
CA SER A 79 -0.31 -4.22 3.48
C SER A 79 0.97 -3.49 3.12
N ILE A 80 2.14 -3.96 3.60
CA ILE A 80 3.44 -3.40 3.24
C ILE A 80 3.70 -3.58 1.74
N ALA A 81 3.41 -4.77 1.20
CA ALA A 81 3.55 -5.01 -0.25
C ALA A 81 2.66 -4.05 -1.08
N CYS A 82 1.40 -3.87 -0.66
CA CYS A 82 0.48 -2.92 -1.26
C CYS A 82 0.99 -1.47 -1.19
N GLU A 83 1.52 -1.06 -0.04
CA GLU A 83 2.08 0.27 0.17
C GLU A 83 3.24 0.54 -0.79
N GLN A 84 4.18 -0.40 -0.92
CA GLN A 84 5.32 -0.24 -1.83
C GLN A 84 4.89 -0.18 -3.30
N ALA A 85 3.92 -1.02 -3.69
CA ALA A 85 3.37 -1.00 -5.04
C ALA A 85 2.65 0.33 -5.34
N ALA A 86 1.78 0.79 -4.45
CA ALA A 86 1.07 2.07 -4.60
C ALA A 86 2.04 3.25 -4.64
N ARG A 87 3.08 3.25 -3.79
CA ARG A 87 4.14 4.26 -3.80
C ARG A 87 4.87 4.28 -5.13
N MET A 88 5.24 3.12 -5.67
CA MET A 88 5.93 3.01 -6.96
C MET A 88 5.11 3.64 -8.10
N VAL A 89 3.81 3.34 -8.16
CA VAL A 89 2.91 3.90 -9.19
C VAL A 89 2.75 5.40 -9.01
N ALA A 90 2.54 5.89 -7.79
CA ALA A 90 2.41 7.31 -7.49
C ALA A 90 3.68 8.09 -7.85
N MET A 91 4.86 7.55 -7.52
CA MET A 91 6.14 8.20 -7.82
C MET A 91 6.46 8.19 -9.31
N ARG A 92 6.06 7.15 -10.04
CA ARG A 92 6.16 7.13 -11.50
C ARG A 92 5.33 8.25 -12.13
N ALA A 93 4.07 8.38 -11.72
CA ALA A 93 3.21 9.46 -12.19
C ALA A 93 3.76 10.85 -11.81
N ALA A 94 4.32 11.00 -10.61
CA ALA A 94 4.95 12.25 -10.19
C ALA A 94 6.19 12.58 -11.06
N THR A 95 6.99 11.58 -11.42
CA THR A 95 8.17 11.74 -12.29
C THR A 95 7.76 12.15 -13.70
N ASP A 96 6.74 11.49 -14.25
CA ASP A 96 6.21 11.80 -15.59
C ASP A 96 5.66 13.24 -15.63
N ASN A 97 4.91 13.65 -14.59
CA ASN A 97 4.39 15.02 -14.46
C ASN A 97 5.49 16.07 -14.29
N ALA A 98 6.54 15.75 -13.52
CA ALA A 98 7.69 16.63 -13.36
C ALA A 98 8.46 16.80 -14.69
N GLY A 99 8.59 15.73 -15.48
CA GLY A 99 9.17 15.79 -16.82
C GLY A 99 8.42 16.75 -17.74
N GLN A 100 7.09 16.65 -17.80
CA GLN A 100 6.26 17.58 -18.57
C GLN A 100 6.45 19.03 -18.13
N LEU A 101 6.49 19.29 -16.82
CA LEU A 101 6.71 20.64 -16.30
C LEU A 101 8.09 21.20 -16.68
N ILE A 102 9.12 20.35 -16.65
CA ILE A 102 10.48 20.74 -17.06
C ILE A 102 10.49 21.14 -18.53
N ASP A 103 9.85 20.36 -19.41
CA ASP A 103 9.78 20.65 -20.84
C ASP A 103 9.08 21.99 -21.11
N ASP A 104 7.97 22.25 -20.42
CA ASP A 104 7.24 23.52 -20.50
C ASP A 104 8.10 24.70 -20.03
N LEU A 105 8.78 24.56 -18.89
CA LEU A 105 9.65 25.59 -18.33
C LEU A 105 10.88 25.85 -19.22
N GLN A 106 11.43 24.82 -19.87
CA GLN A 106 12.51 24.98 -20.84
C GLN A 106 12.07 25.80 -22.05
N LEU A 107 10.84 25.59 -22.53
CA LEU A 107 10.28 26.36 -23.62
C LEU A 107 10.12 27.84 -23.24
N VAL A 108 9.59 28.12 -22.04
CA VAL A 108 9.49 29.48 -21.49
C VAL A 108 10.87 30.13 -21.33
N PHE A 109 11.85 29.39 -20.78
CA PHE A 109 13.21 29.86 -20.61
C PHE A 109 13.85 30.26 -21.94
N ASN A 110 13.73 29.43 -22.98
CA ASN A 110 14.31 29.72 -24.29
C ASN A 110 13.66 30.96 -24.94
N LYS A 111 12.34 31.13 -24.80
CA LYS A 111 11.64 32.34 -25.27
C LYS A 111 12.13 33.59 -24.53
N ALA A 112 12.23 33.53 -23.20
CA ALA A 112 12.73 34.65 -22.40
C ALA A 112 14.19 35.00 -22.75
N ARG A 113 15.04 33.99 -22.95
CA ARG A 113 16.43 34.17 -23.38
C ARG A 113 16.52 34.87 -24.75
N GLN A 114 15.72 34.45 -25.73
CA GLN A 114 15.69 35.09 -27.05
C GLN A 114 15.22 36.54 -26.99
N ALA A 115 14.18 36.81 -26.18
CA ALA A 115 13.70 38.17 -25.95
C ALA A 115 14.77 39.06 -25.31
N ALA A 116 15.49 38.56 -24.30
CA ALA A 116 16.59 39.28 -23.65
C ALA A 116 17.72 39.61 -24.63
N ILE A 117 18.18 38.65 -25.44
CA ILE A 117 19.23 38.88 -26.46
C ILE A 117 18.77 39.96 -27.47
N THR A 118 17.51 39.89 -27.90
CA THR A 118 16.95 40.85 -28.87
C THR A 118 16.85 42.25 -28.26
N GLN A 119 16.49 42.34 -26.98
CA GLN A 119 16.43 43.60 -26.26
C GLN A 119 17.84 44.21 -26.11
N GLU A 120 18.84 43.44 -25.68
CA GLU A 120 20.22 43.90 -25.58
C GLU A 120 20.75 44.42 -26.93
N LEU A 121 20.50 43.71 -28.03
CA LEU A 121 20.90 44.16 -29.36
C LEU A 121 20.16 45.45 -29.80
N SER A 122 18.88 45.57 -29.45
CA SER A 122 18.09 46.77 -29.73
C SER A 122 18.61 47.98 -28.97
N GLU A 123 19.02 47.79 -27.71
CA GLU A 123 19.62 48.84 -26.88
C GLU A 123 20.99 49.28 -27.41
N ILE A 124 21.85 48.33 -27.84
CA ILE A 124 23.16 48.63 -28.44
C ILE A 124 23.00 49.45 -29.73
N THR A 125 22.08 49.05 -30.61
CA THR A 125 21.86 49.74 -31.90
C THR A 125 21.24 51.12 -31.72
N ALA A 126 20.28 51.27 -30.81
CA ALA A 126 19.70 52.57 -30.47
C ALA A 126 20.74 53.53 -29.86
N GLY A 127 21.60 53.03 -28.95
CA GLY A 127 22.69 53.80 -28.38
C GLY A 127 23.74 54.24 -29.43
N ALA A 128 24.06 53.36 -30.37
CA ALA A 128 25.00 53.67 -31.47
C ALA A 128 24.45 54.71 -32.47
N GLN A 129 23.13 54.80 -32.67
CA GLN A 129 22.50 55.81 -33.53
C GLN A 129 22.29 57.17 -32.86
N ALA A 130 22.37 57.23 -31.53
CA ALA A 130 22.19 58.45 -30.75
C ALA A 130 23.49 59.29 -30.61
N VAL A 131 24.62 58.78 -31.12
CA VAL A 131 25.93 59.45 -31.19
C VAL A 131 26.20 59.90 -32.62
#